data_AF-A0A0A9GES4-F1
#
_entry.id   AF-A0A0A9GES4-F1
#
_cell.length_a   1.000
_cell.length_b   1.000
_cell.length_c   1.000
_cell.angle_alpha   90.00
_cell.angle_beta   90.00
_cell.angle_gamma   90.00
#
_symmetry.space_group_name_H-M   'P 1'
#
loop_
_entity.id
_entity.type
_entity.pdbx_description
1 polymer ?
#
loop_
_entity_poly.entity_id
_entity_poly.type
_entity_poly.pdbx_seq_one_letter_code
_entity_poly.pdbx_strand_id
1 'polypeptide(L)'
;MRGKPGYEHLNEPLHLVIEAELPVEIIDICLMQAREILEDMLKPVDESMDLFKKQQLRELAMLNGTLRDDSSQKSGSVSPFHNMGGMKRAKTRG
;
A
#
# COMPACT_ATOMS: atom_id res chain seq x y z
N MET A 1 -19.28 9.32 3.50
CA MET A 1 -18.90 9.79 2.15
C MET A 1 -19.87 9.29 1.11
N ARG A 2 -20.33 8.03 1.19
CA ARG A 2 -21.49 7.56 0.43
C ARG A 2 -22.70 8.49 0.58
N GLY A 3 -23.40 8.74 -0.52
CA GLY A 3 -24.60 9.59 -0.59
C GLY A 3 -24.31 11.10 -0.71
N LYS A 4 -23.05 11.52 -0.84
CA LYS A 4 -22.69 12.90 -1.19
C LYS A 4 -22.56 13.05 -2.72
N PRO A 5 -22.92 14.20 -3.31
CA PRO A 5 -22.64 14.48 -4.71
C PRO A 5 -21.14 14.34 -5.04
N GLY A 6 -20.82 13.73 -6.17
CA GLY A 6 -19.45 13.44 -6.61
C GLY A 6 -18.84 12.16 -6.01
N TYR A 7 -19.61 11.40 -5.22
CA TYR A 7 -19.20 10.11 -4.64
C TYR A 7 -20.14 8.97 -5.04
N GLU A 8 -20.85 9.12 -6.15
CA GLU A 8 -21.82 8.15 -6.66
C GLU A 8 -21.15 6.79 -6.91
N HIS A 9 -19.89 6.80 -7.37
CA HIS A 9 -19.07 5.62 -7.64
C HIS A 9 -18.84 4.72 -6.41
N LEU A 10 -19.00 5.23 -5.17
CA LEU A 10 -18.84 4.42 -3.95
C LEU A 10 -19.98 3.40 -3.74
N ASN A 11 -21.05 3.51 -4.54
CA ASN A 11 -22.16 2.56 -4.56
C ASN A 11 -21.97 1.46 -5.62
N GLU A 12 -20.98 1.59 -6.49
CA GLU A 12 -20.64 0.59 -7.51
C GLU A 12 -19.60 -0.41 -6.96
N PRO A 13 -19.48 -1.61 -7.55
CA PRO A 13 -18.37 -2.51 -7.26
C PRO A 13 -17.02 -1.82 -7.53
N LEU A 14 -15.95 -2.27 -6.87
CA LEU A 14 -14.61 -1.75 -7.12
C LEU A 14 -14.24 -1.92 -8.59
N HIS A 15 -13.91 -0.82 -9.26
CA HIS A 15 -13.60 -0.78 -10.68
C HIS A 15 -12.50 0.24 -10.97
N LEU A 16 -11.96 0.19 -12.18
CA LEU A 16 -11.03 1.17 -12.72
C LEU A 16 -11.73 1.99 -13.81
N VAL A 17 -11.47 3.28 -13.87
CA VAL A 17 -11.88 4.17 -14.95
C VAL A 17 -10.61 4.64 -15.65
N ILE A 18 -10.54 4.45 -16.97
CA ILE A 18 -9.42 4.90 -17.79
C ILE A 18 -9.96 5.99 -18.71
N GLU A 19 -9.46 7.20 -18.53
CA GLU A 19 -9.79 8.37 -19.35
C GLU A 19 -8.50 8.92 -19.94
N ALA A 20 -8.56 9.38 -21.19
CA ALA A 20 -7.44 10.00 -21.87
C ALA A 20 -7.92 11.19 -22.70
N GLU A 21 -7.14 12.25 -22.70
CA GLU A 21 -7.30 13.39 -23.60
C GLU A 21 -6.02 13.51 -24.44
N LEU A 22 -6.05 12.93 -25.63
CA LEU A 22 -4.91 12.79 -26.53
C LEU A 22 -5.36 13.01 -27.99
N PRO A 23 -4.43 13.30 -28.92
CA PRO A 23 -4.73 13.33 -30.34
C PRO A 23 -5.39 12.03 -30.81
N VAL A 24 -6.35 12.17 -31.74
CA VAL A 24 -7.19 11.07 -32.21
C VAL A 24 -6.38 9.93 -32.83
N GLU A 25 -5.19 10.24 -33.35
CA GLU A 25 -4.30 9.28 -34.00
C GLU A 25 -3.67 8.28 -33.01
N ILE A 26 -3.58 8.63 -31.72
CA ILE A 26 -2.89 7.81 -30.72
C ILE A 26 -3.78 7.36 -29.56
N ILE A 27 -4.93 8.01 -29.35
CA ILE A 27 -5.76 7.79 -28.16
C ILE A 27 -6.20 6.34 -28.00
N ASP A 28 -6.65 5.70 -29.09
CA ASP A 28 -7.10 4.31 -29.07
C ASP A 28 -5.95 3.36 -28.71
N ILE A 29 -4.76 3.61 -29.26
CA ILE A 29 -3.56 2.80 -29.00
C ILE A 29 -3.16 2.94 -27.53
N CYS A 30 -3.13 4.16 -26.99
CA CYS A 30 -2.77 4.41 -25.61
C CYS A 30 -3.78 3.79 -24.63
N LEU A 31 -5.09 3.92 -24.90
CA LEU A 31 -6.14 3.31 -24.07
C LEU A 31 -6.04 1.78 -24.09
N MET A 32 -5.77 1.20 -25.25
CA MET A 32 -5.61 -0.25 -25.39
C MET A 32 -4.37 -0.76 -24.64
N GLN A 33 -3.24 -0.05 -24.73
CA GLN A 33 -2.02 -0.37 -23.98
C GLN A 33 -2.23 -0.25 -22.46
N ALA A 34 -2.86 0.83 -22.01
CA ALA A 34 -3.16 1.01 -20.59
C ALA A 34 -4.05 -0.12 -20.07
N ARG A 35 -5.05 -0.52 -20.86
CA ARG A 35 -5.92 -1.65 -20.54
C ARG A 35 -5.14 -2.96 -20.41
N GLU A 36 -4.26 -3.28 -21.36
CA GLU A 36 -3.47 -4.51 -21.34
C GLU A 36 -2.59 -4.61 -20.07
N ILE A 37 -1.92 -3.51 -19.72
CA ILE A 37 -1.09 -3.43 -18.51
C ILE A 37 -1.95 -3.65 -17.26
N LEU A 38 -3.10 -2.98 -17.17
CA LEU A 38 -3.99 -3.12 -16.01
C LEU A 38 -4.60 -4.52 -15.91
N GLU A 39 -4.97 -5.14 -17.04
CA GLU A 39 -5.46 -6.52 -17.05
C GLU A 39 -4.40 -7.50 -16.53
N ASP A 40 -3.11 -7.27 -16.81
CA ASP A 40 -2.04 -8.07 -16.23
C ASP A 40 -1.84 -7.81 -14.73
N MET A 41 -1.89 -6.54 -14.30
CA MET A 41 -1.78 -6.17 -12.89
C MET A 41 -2.95 -6.66 -12.01
N LEU A 42 -4.14 -6.88 -12.59
CA LEU A 42 -5.31 -7.38 -11.88
C LEU A 42 -5.28 -8.90 -11.66
N LYS A 43 -4.32 -9.62 -12.27
CA LYS A 43 -4.16 -11.05 -12.01
C LYS A 43 -3.54 -11.24 -10.63
N PRO A 44 -4.15 -12.05 -9.75
CA PRO A 44 -3.57 -12.32 -8.45
C PRO A 44 -2.24 -13.06 -8.62
N VAL A 45 -1.19 -12.54 -7.97
CA VAL A 45 0.13 -13.16 -7.91
C VAL A 45 0.36 -13.67 -6.48
N ASP A 46 1.04 -14.80 -6.35
CA ASP A 46 1.47 -15.30 -5.05
C ASP A 46 2.39 -14.26 -4.36
N GLU A 47 2.15 -13.98 -3.08
CA GLU A 47 2.86 -12.91 -2.38
C GLU A 47 4.37 -13.13 -2.32
N SER A 48 4.84 -14.38 -2.36
CA SER A 48 6.27 -14.68 -2.40
C SER A 48 6.92 -14.29 -3.73
N MET A 49 6.13 -14.25 -4.80
CA MET A 49 6.58 -13.96 -6.17
C MET A 49 6.21 -12.55 -6.66
N ASP A 50 5.42 -11.81 -5.89
CA ASP A 50 5.03 -10.43 -6.22
C ASP A 50 6.17 -9.43 -5.93
N LEU A 51 7.13 -9.38 -6.85
CA LEU A 51 8.31 -8.51 -6.75
C LEU A 51 7.94 -7.02 -6.81
N PHE A 52 6.91 -6.66 -7.56
CA PHE A 52 6.46 -5.27 -7.69
C PHE A 52 5.89 -4.75 -6.37
N LYS A 53 4.98 -5.50 -5.74
CA LYS A 53 4.44 -5.14 -4.41
C LYS A 53 5.53 -5.06 -3.36
N LYS A 54 6.50 -5.98 -3.36
CA LYS A 54 7.63 -5.96 -2.42
C LYS A 54 8.48 -4.70 -2.58
N GLN A 55 8.81 -4.33 -3.81
CA GLN A 55 9.57 -3.12 -4.10
C GLN A 55 8.80 -1.86 -3.67
N GLN A 56 7.51 -1.77 -4.00
CA GLN A 56 6.64 -0.67 -3.59
C GLN A 56 6.53 -0.53 -2.06
N LEU A 57 6.40 -1.64 -1.33
CA LEU A 57 6.35 -1.63 0.14
C LEU A 57 7.66 -1.18 0.76
N ARG A 58 8.80 -1.56 0.16
CA ARG A 58 10.12 -1.09 0.58
C ARG A 58 10.27 0.42 0.38
N GLU A 59 9.91 0.94 -0.79
CA GLU A 59 9.94 2.37 -1.08
C GLU A 59 8.99 3.16 -0.17
N LEU A 60 7.79 2.65 0.07
CA LEU A 60 6.84 3.24 1.01
C LEU A 60 7.41 3.30 2.43
N ALA A 61 8.07 2.23 2.89
CA ALA A 61 8.72 2.21 4.20
C ALA A 61 9.88 3.20 4.28
N MET A 62 10.62 3.42 3.19
CA MET A 62 11.63 4.48 3.11
C MET A 62 11.02 5.86 3.24
N LEU A 63 9.95 6.16 2.48
CA LEU A 63 9.26 7.45 2.53
C LEU A 63 8.69 7.75 3.92
N ASN A 64 8.17 6.74 4.60
CA ASN A 64 7.62 6.87 5.94
C ASN A 64 8.67 6.80 7.07
N GLY A 65 9.94 6.50 6.76
CA GLY A 65 10.99 6.30 7.76
C GLY A 65 10.80 5.04 8.63
N THR A 66 9.99 4.08 8.17
CA THR A 66 9.71 2.81 8.86
C THR A 66 10.48 1.64 8.26
N LEU A 67 11.42 1.90 7.35
CA LEU A 67 12.26 0.86 6.75
C LEU A 67 13.07 0.16 7.85
N ARG A 68 12.95 -1.16 7.89
CA ARG A 68 13.78 -2.02 8.75
C ARG A 68 14.82 -2.68 7.86
N ASP A 69 16.09 -2.63 8.24
CA ASP A 69 17.11 -3.39 7.55
C ASP A 69 16.85 -4.89 7.76
N ASP A 70 16.76 -5.69 6.69
CA ASP A 70 16.62 -7.16 6.74
C ASP A 70 17.78 -7.84 7.50
N SER A 71 18.91 -7.15 7.69
CA SER A 71 20.04 -7.60 8.52
C SER A 71 19.72 -7.61 10.01
N SER A 72 18.68 -6.89 10.46
CA SER A 72 18.31 -6.79 11.87
C SER A 72 17.55 -8.00 12.43
N GLN A 73 17.08 -8.92 11.57
CA GLN A 73 16.46 -10.17 12.05
C GLN A 73 17.48 -11.27 12.44
N LYS A 74 18.75 -11.13 12.07
CA LYS A 74 19.82 -12.08 12.50
C LYS A 74 20.70 -11.56 13.64
N SER A 75 20.56 -10.30 14.01
CA SER A 75 21.16 -9.78 15.23
C SER A 75 20.07 -9.57 16.26
N GLY A 76 19.98 -10.50 17.23
CA GLY A 76 19.31 -10.23 18.49
C GLY A 76 19.86 -8.92 19.05
N SER A 77 19.12 -7.84 18.84
CA SER A 77 19.44 -6.55 19.42
C SER A 77 19.18 -6.66 20.91
N VAL A 78 20.25 -6.94 21.64
CA VAL A 78 20.40 -6.58 23.05
C VAL A 78 20.25 -5.07 23.17
N SER A 79 19.00 -4.61 23.26
CA SER A 79 18.71 -3.24 23.67
C SER A 79 19.16 -3.07 25.13
N PRO A 80 20.04 -2.10 25.46
CA PRO A 80 20.48 -1.86 26.84
C PRO A 80 19.40 -1.28 27.76
N PHE A 81 18.20 -0.99 27.25
CA PHE A 81 17.13 -0.32 27.99
C PHE A 81 15.96 -1.23 28.38
N HIS A 82 16.16 -2.55 28.42
CA HIS A 82 15.13 -3.48 28.89
C HIS A 82 15.15 -3.67 30.42
N ASN A 83 14.94 -2.59 31.19
CA ASN A 83 14.35 -2.60 32.56
C ASN A 83 14.48 -1.19 33.19
N MET A 84 13.67 -0.22 32.75
CA MET A 84 13.32 0.88 33.67
C MET A 84 12.06 0.46 34.43
N GLY A 85 12.31 0.08 35.68
CA GLY A 85 11.38 -0.26 36.76
C GLY A 85 9.89 -0.03 36.49
N GLY A 86 9.14 -1.12 36.56
CA GLY A 86 7.68 -1.11 36.59
C GLY A 86 7.13 -0.16 37.66
N MET A 87 6.57 0.95 37.22
CA MET A 87 5.70 1.79 38.05
C MET A 87 4.28 1.23 37.94
N LYS A 88 3.85 0.55 39.01
CA LYS A 88 2.50 -0.01 39.14
C LYS A 88 1.46 1.13 39.05
N ARG A 89 0.54 1.03 38.08
CA ARG A 89 -0.60 1.95 37.93
C ARG A 89 -1.50 1.88 39.18
N ALA A 90 -1.71 3.01 39.85
CA ALA A 90 -2.64 3.10 40.98
C ALA A 90 -4.10 2.88 40.51
N LYS A 91 -4.85 2.12 41.29
CA LYS A 91 -6.26 1.77 41.06
C LYS A 91 -7.13 2.87 41.66
N THR A 92 -7.87 3.62 40.84
CA THR A 92 -8.94 4.51 41.33
C THR A 92 -10.20 3.68 41.56
N ARG A 93 -10.65 3.62 42.82
CA ARG A 93 -11.97 3.08 43.20
C ARG A 93 -13.05 4.02 42.66
N GLY A 94 -14.10 3.43 42.07
CA GLY A 94 -15.38 4.10 41.83
C GLY A 94 -16.21 4.21 43.09
#